data_AF-A0A7W9TM11-F1
#
_entry.id   AF-A0A7W9TM11-F1
#
_cell.length_a   1.000
_cell.length_b   1.000
_cell.length_c   1.000
_cell.angle_alpha   90.00
_cell.angle_beta   90.00
_cell.angle_gamma   90.00
#
_symmetry.space_group_name_H-M   'P 1'
#
loop_
_entity.id
_entity.type
_entity.pdbx_description
1 polymer ?
#
loop_
_entity_poly.entity_id
_entity_poly.type
_entity_poly.pdbx_seq_one_letter_code
_entity_poly.pdbx_strand_id
1 'polypeptide(L)'
;MTTAQDDSPAPGKQADDTEATAAPAAAGIAETVGRVLAMAAAAASPSRPGDTAEIEAITDAMIRLLVGTPLRSDGQLTIKSLAQEAGLKRNKLTHKHTGLKDLFYALVRMQDTRPRLVDDLKRINDELQHKITRLRAERDRLRRDVQQLVRVVHVLEVENQQLREAAGSDGVVRVLPLQHRPSAR
;
A
#
# COMPACT_ATOMS: atom_id res chain seq x y z
N MET A 1 -13.81 -39.53 39.05
CA MET A 1 -13.12 -38.28 39.44
C MET A 1 -12.35 -37.78 38.24
N THR A 2 -12.52 -36.48 37.90
CA THR A 2 -11.61 -35.65 37.08
C THR A 2 -11.62 -35.98 35.57
N THR A 3 -11.95 -35.11 34.61
CA THR A 3 -12.20 -33.65 34.55
C THR A 3 -12.97 -33.36 33.26
N ALA A 4 -14.01 -32.52 33.34
CA ALA A 4 -14.60 -31.84 32.20
C ALA A 4 -13.89 -30.48 32.04
N GLN A 5 -13.46 -30.16 30.83
CA GLN A 5 -13.05 -28.80 30.46
C GLN A 5 -13.61 -28.51 29.07
N ASP A 6 -14.75 -27.82 29.09
CA ASP A 6 -15.37 -27.11 28.00
C ASP A 6 -14.61 -25.79 27.83
N ASP A 7 -14.24 -25.41 26.61
CA ASP A 7 -13.93 -24.01 26.31
C ASP A 7 -14.03 -23.70 24.81
N SER A 8 -15.04 -22.91 24.48
CA SER A 8 -15.21 -22.19 23.23
C SER A 8 -14.22 -21.02 23.12
N PRO A 9 -13.74 -20.63 21.93
CA PRO A 9 -13.15 -19.32 21.75
C PRO A 9 -14.14 -18.35 21.07
N ALA A 10 -14.48 -17.27 21.77
CA ALA A 10 -15.08 -16.06 21.20
C ALA A 10 -14.03 -14.93 21.13
N PRO A 11 -14.21 -13.94 20.23
CA PRO A 11 -13.15 -13.07 19.73
C PRO A 11 -13.02 -11.78 20.55
N GLY A 12 -11.78 -11.35 20.80
CA GLY A 12 -11.49 -10.13 21.56
C GLY A 12 -10.20 -9.45 21.12
N LYS A 13 -10.37 -8.40 20.30
CA LYS A 13 -9.54 -7.19 20.22
C LYS A 13 -8.01 -7.34 20.31
N GLN A 14 -7.38 -7.44 19.15
CA GLN A 14 -6.07 -6.83 18.92
C GLN A 14 -6.32 -5.40 18.44
N ALA A 15 -6.29 -4.46 19.37
CA ALA A 15 -6.18 -3.04 19.08
C ALA A 15 -4.75 -2.63 19.40
N ASP A 16 -4.12 -2.06 18.38
CA ASP A 16 -3.27 -0.89 18.49
C ASP A 16 -1.91 -1.06 19.17
N ASP A 17 -0.92 -1.42 18.37
CA ASP A 17 0.50 -1.13 18.62
C ASP A 17 1.22 -1.07 17.26
N THR A 18 0.92 -0.05 16.44
CA THR A 18 1.74 0.22 15.23
C THR A 18 1.87 1.73 14.94
N GLU A 19 1.78 2.58 15.96
CA GLU A 19 1.82 4.03 15.78
C GLU A 19 3.07 4.73 16.37
N ALA A 20 4.09 3.98 16.81
CA ALA A 20 5.22 4.58 17.55
C ALA A 20 6.52 4.85 16.76
N THR A 21 6.66 4.46 15.48
CA THR A 21 7.99 4.42 14.84
C THR A 21 8.20 5.36 13.64
N ALA A 22 7.27 6.27 13.33
CA ALA A 22 7.45 7.24 12.24
C ALA A 22 7.87 8.65 12.73
N ALA A 23 7.54 9.02 13.97
CA ALA A 23 7.85 10.32 14.55
C ALA A 23 9.37 10.64 14.69
N PRO A 24 10.26 9.70 15.09
CA PRO A 24 11.67 10.06 15.30
C PRO A 24 12.44 10.23 13.97
N ALA A 25 11.98 9.60 12.89
CA ALA A 25 12.60 9.73 11.57
C ALA A 25 12.27 11.09 10.93
N ALA A 26 11.02 11.56 11.06
CA ALA A 26 10.63 12.89 10.60
C ALA A 26 11.30 14.01 11.40
N ALA A 27 11.46 13.83 12.71
CA ALA A 27 12.22 14.73 13.57
C ALA A 27 13.71 14.78 13.20
N GLY A 28 14.33 13.62 12.91
CA GLY A 28 15.70 13.55 12.43
C GLY A 28 15.91 14.19 11.06
N ILE A 29 14.92 14.08 10.15
CA ILE A 29 14.96 14.77 8.86
C ILE A 29 14.80 16.28 9.05
N ALA A 30 13.90 16.74 9.92
CA ALA A 30 13.73 18.16 10.21
C ALA A 30 14.99 18.78 10.86
N GLU A 31 15.64 18.04 11.77
CA GLU A 31 16.87 18.48 12.43
C GLU A 31 18.06 18.52 11.45
N THR A 32 18.19 17.50 10.60
CA THR A 32 19.26 17.45 9.59
C THR A 32 19.05 18.51 8.51
N VAL A 33 17.82 18.75 8.05
CA VAL A 33 17.48 19.85 7.13
C VAL A 33 17.75 21.20 7.78
N GLY A 34 17.38 21.39 9.05
CA GLY A 34 17.68 22.62 9.81
C GLY A 34 19.18 22.87 9.97
N ARG A 35 19.97 21.82 10.24
CA ARG A 35 21.43 21.90 10.36
C ARG A 35 22.11 22.19 9.02
N VAL A 36 21.65 21.58 7.94
CA VAL A 36 22.16 21.83 6.58
C VAL A 36 21.81 23.24 6.12
N LEU A 37 20.61 23.75 6.45
CA LEU A 37 20.22 25.14 6.20
C LEU A 37 21.06 26.13 7.00
N ALA A 38 21.36 25.84 8.28
CA ALA A 38 22.23 26.67 9.11
C ALA A 38 23.69 26.68 8.62
N MET A 39 24.20 25.53 8.18
CA MET A 39 25.53 25.43 7.56
C MET A 39 25.59 26.17 6.21
N ALA A 40 24.52 26.10 5.40
CA ALA A 40 24.42 26.85 4.15
C ALA A 40 24.31 28.36 4.41
N ALA A 41 23.61 28.78 5.47
CA ALA A 41 23.52 30.18 5.90
C ALA A 41 24.86 30.71 6.45
N ALA A 42 25.65 29.87 7.13
CA ALA A 42 27.00 30.22 7.61
C ALA A 42 28.06 30.23 6.50
N ALA A 43 27.89 29.40 5.45
CA ALA A 43 28.77 29.35 4.28
C ALA A 43 28.47 30.45 3.25
N ALA A 44 27.26 31.03 3.27
CA ALA A 44 26.93 32.21 2.51
C ALA A 44 27.64 33.43 3.15
N SER A 45 28.66 33.97 2.47
CA SER A 45 29.26 35.29 2.78
C SER A 45 28.19 36.29 3.20
N PRO A 46 28.46 37.22 4.14
CA PRO A 46 27.43 38.00 4.84
C PRO A 46 26.52 38.71 3.84
N SER A 47 25.45 38.02 3.46
CA SER A 47 24.40 38.58 2.64
C SER A 47 23.77 39.66 3.50
N ARG A 48 23.43 40.80 2.90
CA ARG A 48 22.84 41.90 3.66
C ARG A 48 21.67 41.34 4.46
N PRO A 49 21.44 41.77 5.71
CA PRO A 49 20.35 41.26 6.54
C PRO A 49 18.96 41.41 5.87
N GLY A 50 18.84 42.27 4.85
CA GLY A 50 17.65 42.34 4.00
C GLY A 50 17.51 41.17 3.01
N ASP A 51 18.60 40.61 2.49
CA ASP A 51 18.55 39.48 1.56
C ASP A 51 18.17 38.17 2.29
N THR A 52 18.57 37.98 3.56
CA THR A 52 18.16 36.81 4.37
C THR A 52 16.67 36.83 4.69
N ALA A 53 16.12 37.98 5.10
CA ALA A 53 14.68 38.14 5.33
C ALA A 53 13.86 37.96 4.03
N GLU A 54 14.39 38.41 2.88
CA GLU A 54 13.77 38.16 1.58
C GLU A 54 13.77 36.65 1.23
N ILE A 55 14.86 35.93 1.51
CA ILE A 55 14.95 34.48 1.29
C ILE A 55 13.94 33.74 2.16
N GLU A 56 13.85 34.06 3.45
CA GLU A 56 12.88 33.45 4.37
C GLU A 56 11.43 33.72 3.95
N ALA A 57 11.10 34.94 3.54
CA ALA A 57 9.77 35.27 3.05
C ALA A 57 9.41 34.48 1.78
N ILE A 58 10.38 34.26 0.88
CA ILE A 58 10.18 33.47 -0.34
C ILE A 58 10.00 31.99 0.00
N THR A 59 10.84 31.40 0.86
CA THR A 59 10.74 29.97 1.20
C THR A 59 9.44 29.63 1.92
N ASP A 60 9.02 30.49 2.85
CA ASP A 60 7.75 30.34 3.57
C ASP A 60 6.54 30.48 2.63
N ALA A 61 6.60 31.43 1.68
CA ALA A 61 5.61 31.56 0.61
C ALA A 61 5.57 30.33 -0.32
N MET A 62 6.73 29.74 -0.64
CA MET A 62 6.80 28.50 -1.43
C MET A 62 6.09 27.35 -0.69
N ILE A 63 6.37 27.17 0.60
CA ILE A 63 5.74 26.10 1.40
C ILE A 63 4.21 26.27 1.38
N ARG A 64 3.70 27.48 1.64
CA ARG A 64 2.26 27.76 1.62
C ARG A 64 1.59 27.45 0.28
N LEU A 65 2.21 27.88 -0.82
CA LEU A 65 1.71 27.62 -2.17
C LEU A 65 1.70 26.13 -2.50
N LEU A 66 2.76 25.40 -2.15
CA LEU A 66 2.86 23.96 -2.40
C LEU A 66 1.88 23.14 -1.55
N VAL A 67 1.62 23.57 -0.32
CA VAL A 67 0.62 22.96 0.58
C VAL A 67 -0.81 23.32 0.17
N GLY A 68 -1.01 24.39 -0.61
CA GLY A 68 -2.32 24.84 -1.08
C GLY A 68 -3.06 25.77 -0.10
N THR A 69 -2.33 26.46 0.77
CA THR A 69 -2.87 27.43 1.74
C THR A 69 -2.32 28.85 1.50
N PRO A 70 -2.58 29.47 0.33
CA PRO A 70 -2.13 30.82 0.04
C PRO A 70 -2.88 31.85 0.90
N LEU A 71 -2.17 32.85 1.43
CA LEU A 71 -2.78 33.95 2.21
C LEU A 71 -2.97 35.23 1.39
N ARG A 72 -2.08 35.49 0.42
CA ARG A 72 -2.02 36.79 -0.28
C ARG A 72 -2.14 36.64 -1.79
N SER A 73 -2.06 35.42 -2.32
CA SER A 73 -2.10 35.08 -3.73
C SER A 73 -3.34 34.27 -4.12
N ASP A 74 -3.54 34.13 -5.42
CA ASP A 74 -4.58 33.33 -6.08
C ASP A 74 -4.33 31.81 -6.02
N GLY A 75 -3.27 31.37 -5.31
CA GLY A 75 -2.93 29.95 -5.15
C GLY A 75 -2.33 29.28 -6.37
N GLN A 76 -2.08 30.03 -7.45
CA GLN A 76 -1.49 29.46 -8.65
C GLN A 76 0.00 29.19 -8.43
N LEU A 77 0.51 28.07 -8.94
CA LEU A 77 1.93 27.70 -8.83
C LEU A 77 2.80 28.46 -9.86
N THR A 78 2.73 29.79 -9.85
CA THR A 78 3.47 30.68 -10.75
C THR A 78 4.39 31.63 -10.00
N ILE A 79 5.45 32.13 -10.65
CA ILE A 79 6.34 33.15 -10.07
C ILE A 79 5.57 34.39 -9.63
N LYS A 80 4.53 34.78 -10.38
CA LYS A 80 3.74 35.97 -10.06
C LYS A 80 3.03 35.79 -8.72
N SER A 81 2.39 34.64 -8.54
CA SER A 81 1.70 34.27 -7.30
C SER A 81 2.68 34.09 -6.15
N LEU A 82 3.85 33.50 -6.39
CA LEU A 82 4.91 33.40 -5.38
C LEU A 82 5.44 34.76 -4.92
N ALA A 83 5.67 35.69 -5.85
CA ALA A 83 6.10 37.04 -5.53
C ALA A 83 5.02 37.79 -4.73
N GLN A 84 3.75 37.63 -5.12
CA GLN A 84 2.61 38.21 -4.40
C GLN A 84 2.46 37.61 -2.99
N GLU A 85 2.65 36.30 -2.85
CA GLU A 85 2.58 35.58 -1.57
C GLU A 85 3.72 35.98 -0.62
N ALA A 86 4.94 36.11 -1.13
CA ALA A 86 6.09 36.61 -0.38
C ALA A 86 6.03 38.12 -0.10
N GLY A 87 5.11 38.87 -0.72
CA GLY A 87 5.03 40.33 -0.61
C GLY A 87 6.19 41.06 -1.30
N LEU A 88 6.82 40.42 -2.29
CA LEU A 88 7.99 40.95 -3.00
C LEU A 88 7.67 41.29 -4.46
N LYS A 89 8.47 42.19 -5.05
CA LYS A 89 8.39 42.46 -6.49
C LYS A 89 8.96 41.28 -7.27
N ARG A 90 8.30 40.89 -8.37
CA ARG A 90 8.75 39.80 -9.28
C ARG A 90 10.22 39.92 -9.70
N ASN A 91 10.71 41.14 -9.91
CA ASN A 91 12.10 41.41 -10.31
C ASN A 91 13.13 40.84 -9.31
N LYS A 92 12.77 40.73 -8.03
CA LYS A 92 13.65 40.12 -7.02
C LYS A 92 13.88 38.64 -7.30
N LEU A 93 12.83 37.90 -7.68
CA LEU A 93 12.93 36.47 -8.02
C LEU A 93 13.61 36.22 -9.37
N THR A 94 13.59 37.19 -10.30
CA THR A 94 14.20 37.02 -11.62
C THR A 94 15.64 37.53 -11.73
N HIS A 95 16.08 38.44 -10.85
CA HIS A 95 17.41 39.06 -10.92
C HIS A 95 18.29 38.85 -9.69
N LYS A 96 17.70 38.71 -8.49
CA LYS A 96 18.47 38.49 -7.26
C LYS A 96 18.43 37.02 -6.80
N HIS A 97 17.22 36.47 -6.72
CA HIS A 97 16.93 35.16 -6.13
C HIS A 97 16.58 34.12 -7.21
N THR A 98 17.38 34.04 -8.26
CA THR A 98 17.15 33.13 -9.40
C THR A 98 17.16 31.66 -9.00
N GLY A 99 18.03 31.28 -8.06
CA GLY A 99 18.08 29.91 -7.54
C GLY A 99 16.79 29.47 -6.84
N LEU A 100 16.11 30.38 -6.13
CA LEU A 100 14.82 30.09 -5.49
C LEU A 100 13.70 29.94 -6.52
N LYS A 101 13.74 30.71 -7.60
CA LYS A 101 12.83 30.53 -8.74
C LYS A 101 13.01 29.14 -9.39
N ASP A 102 14.25 28.72 -9.60
CA ASP A 102 14.54 27.43 -10.22
C ASP A 102 14.14 26.26 -9.30
N LEU A 103 14.39 26.41 -7.98
CA LEU A 103 13.90 25.47 -6.97
C LEU A 103 12.37 25.37 -6.99
N PHE A 104 11.68 26.50 -7.03
CA PHE A 104 10.21 26.53 -7.09
C PHE A 104 9.70 25.74 -8.31
N TYR A 105 10.25 25.97 -9.50
CA TYR A 105 9.85 25.19 -10.68
C TYR A 105 10.19 23.71 -10.58
N ALA A 106 11.33 23.36 -10.00
CA ALA A 106 11.69 21.95 -9.77
C ALA A 106 10.66 21.27 -8.86
N LEU A 107 10.27 21.93 -7.77
CA LEU A 107 9.28 21.39 -6.84
C LEU A 107 7.88 21.30 -7.46
N VAL A 108 7.45 22.29 -8.26
CA VAL A 108 6.17 22.24 -8.97
C VAL A 108 6.13 21.06 -9.95
N ARG A 109 7.21 20.83 -10.71
CA ARG A 109 7.31 19.66 -11.60
C ARG A 109 7.25 18.34 -10.85
N MET A 110 7.91 18.24 -9.70
CA MET A 110 7.83 17.06 -8.83
C MET A 110 6.41 16.85 -8.28
N GLN A 111 5.74 17.95 -7.90
CA GLN A 111 4.36 17.90 -7.43
C GLN A 111 3.41 17.48 -8.54
N ASP A 112 3.57 17.94 -9.79
CA ASP A 112 2.70 17.51 -10.91
C ASP A 112 2.90 16.02 -11.27
N THR A 113 4.10 15.49 -11.02
CA THR A 113 4.42 14.08 -11.28
C THR A 113 3.85 13.15 -10.20
N ARG A 114 3.67 13.65 -8.97
CA ARG A 114 3.22 12.87 -7.81
C ARG A 114 1.76 12.38 -7.90
N PRO A 115 0.74 13.18 -8.30
CA PRO A 115 -0.64 12.75 -8.45
C PRO A 115 -0.77 11.56 -9.39
N ARG A 116 -0.09 11.60 -10.54
CA ARG A 116 -0.16 10.52 -11.55
C ARG A 116 0.35 9.19 -11.00
N LEU A 117 1.51 9.21 -10.34
CA LEU A 117 2.07 8.01 -9.72
C LEU A 117 1.19 7.47 -8.59
N VAL A 118 0.59 8.35 -7.78
CA VAL A 118 -0.31 7.95 -6.70
C VAL A 118 -1.58 7.32 -7.25
N ASP A 119 -2.16 7.88 -8.32
CA ASP A 119 -3.36 7.34 -8.94
C ASP A 119 -3.10 6.00 -9.65
N ASP A 120 -1.96 5.87 -10.33
CA ASP A 120 -1.52 4.60 -10.92
C ASP A 120 -1.28 3.53 -9.85
N LEU A 121 -0.64 3.89 -8.73
CA LEU A 121 -0.42 2.97 -7.61
C LEU A 121 -1.73 2.54 -6.94
N LYS A 122 -2.70 3.45 -6.78
CA LYS A 122 -4.04 3.11 -6.28
C LYS A 122 -4.72 2.11 -7.20
N ARG A 123 -4.71 2.37 -8.51
CA ARG A 123 -5.29 1.46 -9.51
C ARG A 123 -4.65 0.07 -9.45
N ILE A 124 -3.32 -0.01 -9.37
CA ILE A 124 -2.60 -1.28 -9.24
C ILE A 124 -2.99 -1.99 -7.93
N ASN A 125 -3.11 -1.25 -6.83
CA ASN A 125 -3.52 -1.81 -5.55
C ASN A 125 -4.94 -2.41 -5.64
N ASP A 126 -5.87 -1.66 -6.22
CA ASP A 126 -7.25 -2.13 -6.43
C ASP A 126 -7.27 -3.40 -7.30
N GLU A 127 -6.52 -3.42 -8.41
CA GLU A 127 -6.41 -4.61 -9.27
C GLU A 127 -5.83 -5.82 -8.51
N LEU A 128 -4.83 -5.62 -7.66
CA LEU A 128 -4.25 -6.69 -6.83
C LEU A 128 -5.23 -7.18 -5.77
N GLN A 129 -5.97 -6.28 -5.11
CA GLN A 129 -7.01 -6.65 -4.15
C GLN A 129 -8.12 -7.47 -4.82
N HIS A 130 -8.55 -7.09 -6.02
CA HIS A 130 -9.51 -7.86 -6.81
C HIS A 130 -8.98 -9.24 -7.18
N LYS A 131 -7.69 -9.37 -7.52
CA LYS A 131 -7.06 -10.67 -7.79
C LYS A 131 -7.01 -11.54 -6.52
N ILE A 132 -6.64 -10.98 -5.38
CA ILE A 132 -6.56 -11.71 -4.11
C ILE A 132 -7.94 -12.21 -3.70
N THR A 133 -8.98 -11.37 -3.78
CA THR A 133 -10.35 -11.76 -3.43
C THR A 133 -10.85 -12.87 -4.36
N ARG A 134 -10.61 -12.76 -5.67
CA ARG A 134 -10.94 -13.82 -6.64
C ARG A 134 -10.22 -15.13 -6.33
N LEU A 135 -8.92 -15.11 -6.12
CA LEU A 135 -8.12 -16.31 -5.82
C LEU A 135 -8.53 -16.95 -4.50
N ARG A 136 -8.89 -16.15 -3.48
CA ARG A 136 -9.42 -16.67 -2.21
C ARG A 136 -10.75 -17.40 -2.42
N ALA A 137 -11.67 -16.80 -3.18
CA ALA A 137 -12.95 -17.42 -3.50
C ALA A 137 -12.79 -18.73 -4.28
N GLU A 138 -11.85 -18.78 -5.23
CA GLU A 138 -11.51 -19.99 -5.98
C GLU A 138 -10.92 -21.07 -5.07
N ARG A 139 -9.98 -20.71 -4.18
CA ARG A 139 -9.42 -21.63 -3.19
C ARG A 139 -10.49 -22.19 -2.26
N ASP A 140 -11.43 -21.36 -1.79
CA ASP A 140 -12.54 -21.79 -0.95
C ASP A 140 -13.52 -22.70 -1.69
N ARG A 141 -13.73 -22.48 -3.00
CA ARG A 141 -14.51 -23.39 -3.84
C ARG A 141 -13.82 -24.74 -3.99
N LEU A 142 -12.57 -24.76 -4.41
CA LEU A 142 -11.80 -26.00 -4.58
C LEU A 142 -11.72 -26.80 -3.27
N ARG A 143 -11.56 -26.13 -2.13
CA ARG A 143 -11.56 -26.79 -0.81
C ARG A 143 -12.90 -27.47 -0.50
N ARG A 144 -14.02 -26.83 -0.85
CA ARG A 144 -15.36 -27.42 -0.69
C ARG A 144 -15.57 -28.61 -1.62
N ASP A 145 -15.12 -28.50 -2.87
CA ASP A 145 -15.24 -29.56 -3.86
C ASP A 145 -14.43 -30.80 -3.42
N VAL A 146 -13.20 -30.61 -2.94
CA VAL A 146 -12.38 -31.69 -2.38
C VAL A 146 -13.07 -32.34 -1.18
N GLN A 147 -13.63 -31.56 -0.25
CA GLN A 147 -14.36 -32.12 0.90
C GLN A 147 -15.59 -32.92 0.47
N GLN A 148 -16.29 -32.50 -0.57
CA GLN A 148 -17.43 -33.23 -1.12
C GLN A 148 -16.99 -34.55 -1.76
N LEU A 149 -15.91 -34.54 -2.54
CA LEU A 149 -15.35 -35.75 -3.13
C LEU A 149 -14.90 -36.75 -2.06
N VAL A 150 -14.21 -36.28 -1.01
CA VAL A 150 -13.81 -37.14 0.12
C VAL A 150 -15.03 -37.79 0.78
N ARG A 151 -16.12 -37.04 1.00
CA ARG A 151 -17.37 -37.61 1.55
C ARG A 151 -17.97 -38.67 0.63
N VAL A 152 -18.02 -38.43 -0.67
CA VAL A 152 -18.55 -39.40 -1.65
C VAL A 152 -17.69 -40.66 -1.69
N VAL A 153 -16.37 -40.52 -1.72
CA VAL A 153 -15.45 -41.67 -1.67
C VAL A 153 -15.68 -42.48 -0.40
N HIS A 154 -15.81 -41.83 0.76
CA HIS A 154 -16.07 -42.53 2.01
C HIS A 154 -17.39 -43.32 2.00
N VAL A 155 -18.47 -42.73 1.48
CA VAL A 155 -19.76 -43.44 1.31
C VAL A 155 -19.60 -44.65 0.40
N LEU A 156 -18.95 -44.48 -0.76
CA LEU A 156 -18.70 -45.56 -1.71
C LEU A 156 -17.83 -46.67 -1.11
N GLU A 157 -16.83 -46.34 -0.30
CA GLU A 157 -16.00 -47.31 0.40
C GLU A 157 -16.82 -48.14 1.39
N VAL A 158 -17.70 -47.49 2.17
CA VAL A 158 -18.61 -48.18 3.10
C VAL A 158 -19.60 -49.07 2.35
N GLU A 159 -20.22 -48.59 1.28
CA GLU A 159 -21.13 -49.39 0.45
C GLU A 159 -20.41 -50.59 -0.18
N ASN A 160 -19.20 -50.40 -0.70
CA ASN A 160 -18.41 -51.49 -1.28
C ASN A 160 -18.06 -52.56 -0.23
N GLN A 161 -17.71 -52.12 0.98
CA GLN A 161 -17.41 -53.02 2.09
C GLN A 161 -18.64 -53.84 2.49
N GLN A 162 -19.82 -53.19 2.62
CA GLN A 162 -21.08 -53.88 2.91
C GLN A 162 -21.46 -54.90 1.83
N LEU A 163 -21.29 -54.55 0.55
CA LEU A 163 -21.55 -55.46 -0.57
C LEU A 163 -20.60 -56.67 -0.56
N ARG A 164 -19.32 -56.48 -0.21
CA ARG A 164 -18.35 -57.56 -0.07
C ARG A 164 -18.68 -58.48 1.09
N GLU A 165 -19.10 -57.93 2.21
CA GLU A 165 -19.54 -58.69 3.39
C GLU A 165 -20.79 -59.51 3.07
N ALA A 166 -21.80 -58.91 2.42
CA ALA A 166 -23.02 -59.61 1.98
C ALA A 166 -22.71 -60.73 0.96
N ALA A 167 -21.83 -60.48 -0.01
CA ALA A 167 -21.40 -61.50 -0.97
C ALA A 167 -20.56 -62.62 -0.31
N GLY A 168 -19.83 -62.30 0.76
CA GLY A 168 -19.10 -63.26 1.58
C GLY A 168 -20.02 -64.15 2.43
N SER A 169 -21.15 -63.61 2.92
CA SER A 169 -22.15 -64.38 3.66
C SER A 169 -23.02 -65.28 2.79
N ASP A 170 -23.26 -64.92 1.52
CA ASP A 170 -24.02 -65.73 0.55
C ASP A 170 -23.16 -66.75 -0.23
N GLY A 171 -21.86 -66.86 0.08
CA GLY A 171 -21.01 -67.99 -0.29
C GLY A 171 -20.65 -68.16 -1.78
N VAL A 172 -21.05 -67.27 -2.68
CA VAL A 172 -20.69 -67.36 -4.11
C VAL A 172 -20.15 -66.03 -4.63
N VAL A 173 -18.85 -65.81 -4.47
CA VAL A 173 -18.13 -64.74 -5.18
C VAL A 173 -17.85 -65.20 -6.60
N ARG A 174 -18.72 -64.84 -7.57
CA ARG A 174 -18.42 -64.99 -8.99
C ARG A 174 -17.51 -63.84 -9.44
N VAL A 175 -16.24 -64.15 -9.66
CA VAL A 175 -15.30 -63.23 -10.32
C VAL A 175 -15.81 -62.96 -11.74
N LEU A 176 -16.18 -61.71 -12.03
CA LEU A 176 -16.50 -61.28 -13.40
C LEU A 176 -15.20 -61.31 -14.22
N PRO A 177 -15.12 -62.09 -15.30
CA PRO A 177 -13.93 -62.13 -16.13
C PRO A 177 -13.75 -60.76 -16.78
N LEU A 178 -12.63 -60.11 -16.47
CA LEU A 178 -12.15 -58.93 -17.18
C LEU A 178 -11.91 -59.35 -18.64
N GLN A 179 -12.81 -58.94 -19.53
CA GLN A 179 -12.58 -59.07 -20.96
C GLN A 179 -11.33 -58.27 -21.32
N HIS A 180 -10.24 -58.99 -21.56
CA HIS A 180 -9.03 -58.43 -22.15
C HIS A 180 -9.42 -57.83 -23.51
N ARG A 181 -9.48 -56.51 -23.59
CA ARG A 181 -9.68 -55.80 -24.86
C ARG A 181 -8.42 -56.05 -25.69
N PRO A 182 -8.50 -56.72 -26.85
CA PRO A 182 -7.32 -56.94 -27.66
C PRO A 182 -6.83 -55.59 -28.19
N SER A 183 -5.54 -55.34 -27.97
CA SER A 183 -4.78 -54.24 -28.55
C SER A 183 -4.86 -54.31 -30.08
N ALA A 184 -5.60 -53.39 -30.69
CA ALA A 184 -5.56 -53.20 -32.14
C ALA A 184 -4.29 -52.41 -32.52
N ARG A 185 -3.58 -52.94 -33.52
CA ARG A 185 -2.36 -52.40 -34.13
C ARG A 185 -2.57 -51.04 -34.79
#